data_AF-A0A2T6KMY2-F1
#
_entry.id   AF-A0A2T6KMY2-F1
#
_cell.length_a   1.000
_cell.length_b   1.000
_cell.length_c   1.000
_cell.angle_alpha   90.00
_cell.angle_beta   90.00
_cell.angle_gamma   90.00
#
_symmetry.space_group_name_H-M   'P 1'
#
loop_
_entity.id
_entity.type
_entity.pdbx_description
1 polymer ?
#
loop_
_entity_poly.entity_id
_entity_poly.type
_entity_poly.pdbx_seq_one_letter_code
_entity_poly.pdbx_strand_id
1 'polypeptide(L)'
;MISSTDLPDTLPVFPLPGALLLPRSRLPLHLFEPRYLAMLDDVLKTSSRLIGMVQPYDAPGQSGKLHTIGCAGKLTAFSETEDGRYMVTLSGASRFRIVEEVEGFTPYRRCKVNWDGFDRDLGTCEKDPEFDRPAFMSALNRFFEDRGLSTDWDSLSEADDELLINSLSMLCPFEPEDKQALLEAPSLSTRRETLTTLIEFSLRGGSGEEMMQ
;
A
#
# COMPACT_ATOMS: atom_id res chain seq x y z
N MET A 1 -11.86 -10.50 13.37
CA MET A 1 -10.46 -10.02 13.32
C MET A 1 -9.59 -11.17 12.87
N ILE A 2 -8.62 -10.94 12.00
CA ILE A 2 -7.63 -11.96 11.59
C ILE A 2 -6.70 -12.15 12.79
N SER A 3 -6.50 -13.40 13.23
CA SER A 3 -5.55 -13.74 14.28
C SER A 3 -4.20 -14.10 13.67
N SER A 4 -3.10 -14.04 14.44
CA SER A 4 -1.78 -14.46 13.95
C SER A 4 -1.77 -15.91 13.44
N THR A 5 -2.62 -16.77 14.00
CA THR A 5 -2.81 -18.17 13.58
C THR A 5 -3.47 -18.33 12.21
N ASP A 6 -4.03 -17.26 11.63
CA ASP A 6 -4.64 -17.27 10.29
C ASP A 6 -3.66 -16.80 9.19
N LEU A 7 -2.43 -16.42 9.56
CA LEU A 7 -1.42 -15.92 8.64
C LEU A 7 -0.63 -17.10 8.04
N PRO A 8 -0.67 -17.31 6.70
CA PRO A 8 0.02 -18.41 6.05
C PRO A 8 1.52 -18.13 5.87
N ASP A 9 2.33 -19.19 5.82
CA ASP A 9 3.77 -19.10 5.55
C ASP A 9 4.09 -18.76 4.08
N THR A 10 3.11 -18.92 3.18
CA THR A 10 3.25 -18.63 1.75
C THR A 10 2.06 -17.82 1.26
N LEU A 11 2.35 -16.76 0.51
CA LEU A 11 1.34 -15.91 -0.12
C LEU A 11 1.46 -15.96 -1.64
N PRO A 12 0.32 -15.96 -2.37
CA PRO A 12 0.31 -15.43 -3.73
C PRO A 12 0.59 -13.93 -3.66
N VAL A 13 1.41 -13.43 -4.58
CA VAL A 13 1.88 -12.05 -4.56
C VAL A 13 1.47 -11.33 -5.85
N PHE A 14 0.99 -10.10 -5.69
CA PHE A 14 0.63 -9.17 -6.75
C PHE A 14 1.65 -8.03 -6.80
N PRO A 15 2.59 -8.06 -7.76
CA PRO A 15 3.51 -6.96 -8.00
C PRO A 15 2.79 -5.82 -8.74
N LEU A 16 2.70 -4.64 -8.12
CA LEU A 16 2.07 -3.47 -8.75
C LEU A 16 2.87 -2.19 -8.42
N PRO A 17 3.58 -1.59 -9.40
CA PRO A 17 4.36 -0.37 -9.15
C PRO A 17 3.44 0.80 -8.77
N GLY A 18 3.85 1.56 -7.76
CA GLY A 18 3.12 2.75 -7.29
C GLY A 18 1.82 2.47 -6.55
N ALA A 19 1.36 1.22 -6.48
CA ALA A 19 0.23 0.85 -5.63
C ALA A 19 0.72 0.48 -4.23
N LEU A 20 0.07 1.08 -3.24
CA LEU A 20 0.38 0.86 -1.84
C LEU A 20 -0.84 0.28 -1.13
N LEU A 21 -0.63 -0.74 -0.29
CA LEU A 21 -1.63 -1.22 0.66
C LEU A 21 -1.04 -1.08 2.06
N LEU A 22 -1.81 -0.51 2.98
CA LEU A 22 -1.46 -0.41 4.40
C LEU A 22 -2.45 -1.21 5.25
N PRO A 23 -2.04 -1.71 6.43
CA PRO A 23 -2.94 -2.33 7.39
C PRO A 23 -4.16 -1.45 7.67
N ARG A 24 -5.34 -2.07 7.81
CA ARG A 24 -6.64 -1.42 8.08
C ARG A 24 -7.16 -0.50 6.96
N SER A 25 -6.40 -0.27 5.89
CA SER A 25 -6.85 0.45 4.69
C SER A 25 -7.50 -0.47 3.65
N ARG A 26 -8.12 0.12 2.63
CA ARG A 26 -8.73 -0.62 1.51
C ARG A 26 -8.08 -0.24 0.18
N LEU A 27 -7.78 -1.24 -0.63
CA LEU A 27 -7.25 -1.06 -1.99
C LEU A 27 -8.19 -1.74 -3.00
N PRO A 28 -8.93 -0.96 -3.81
CA PRO A 28 -9.65 -1.50 -4.95
C PRO A 28 -8.68 -1.80 -6.10
N LEU A 29 -8.88 -2.91 -6.81
CA LEU A 29 -8.06 -3.34 -7.93
C LEU A 29 -8.91 -3.89 -9.06
N HIS A 30 -8.48 -3.62 -10.30
CA HIS A 30 -9.03 -4.26 -11.49
C HIS A 30 -8.14 -5.43 -11.89
N LEU A 31 -8.70 -6.64 -11.90
CA LEU A 31 -8.03 -7.85 -12.35
C LEU A 31 -8.55 -8.23 -13.73
N PHE A 32 -7.66 -8.25 -14.71
CA PHE A 32 -7.99 -8.62 -16.09
C PHE A 32 -6.92 -9.51 -16.74
N GLU A 33 -5.68 -9.50 -16.22
CA GLU A 33 -4.64 -10.39 -16.74
C GLU A 33 -4.90 -11.84 -16.32
N PRO A 34 -4.78 -12.83 -17.24
CA PRO A 34 -5.09 -14.24 -16.96
C PRO A 34 -4.38 -14.82 -15.72
N ARG A 35 -3.12 -14.41 -15.48
CA ARG A 35 -2.37 -14.85 -14.29
C ARG A 35 -2.99 -14.40 -12.98
N TYR A 36 -3.58 -13.21 -12.93
CA TYR A 36 -4.19 -12.66 -11.72
C TYR A 36 -5.63 -13.14 -11.54
N LEU A 37 -6.32 -13.50 -12.63
CA LEU A 37 -7.58 -14.23 -12.56
C LEU A 37 -7.36 -15.64 -11.96
N ALA A 38 -6.35 -16.37 -12.44
CA ALA A 38 -5.97 -17.65 -11.84
C ALA A 38 -5.55 -17.52 -10.37
N MET A 39 -4.84 -16.44 -10.02
CA MET A 39 -4.51 -16.12 -8.63
C MET A 39 -5.76 -15.89 -7.78
N LEU A 40 -6.72 -15.11 -8.27
CA LEU A 40 -7.98 -14.84 -7.58
C LEU A 40 -8.76 -16.14 -7.31
N ASP A 41 -8.87 -17.01 -8.32
CA ASP A 41 -9.53 -18.31 -8.19
C ASP A 41 -8.89 -19.19 -7.13
N ASP A 42 -7.56 -19.22 -7.06
CA ASP A 42 -6.84 -20.00 -6.06
C ASP A 42 -6.97 -19.39 -4.66
N VAL A 43 -6.91 -18.06 -4.53
CA VAL A 43 -7.10 -17.35 -3.26
C VAL A 43 -8.49 -17.62 -2.68
N LEU A 44 -9.54 -17.65 -3.52
CA LEU A 44 -10.92 -17.92 -3.11
C LEU A 44 -11.11 -19.33 -2.51
N LYS A 45 -10.27 -20.30 -2.92
CA LYS A 45 -10.27 -21.67 -2.38
C LYS A 45 -9.58 -21.76 -1.01
N THR A 46 -8.82 -20.75 -0.60
CA THR A 46 -8.16 -20.70 0.71
C THR A 46 -9.08 -20.15 1.79
N SER A 47 -8.84 -20.54 3.05
CA SER A 47 -9.55 -19.98 4.21
C SER A 47 -9.11 -18.54 4.51
N SER A 48 -7.84 -18.21 4.33
CA SER A 48 -7.28 -16.89 4.64
C SER A 48 -7.73 -15.82 3.65
N ARG A 49 -7.83 -16.18 2.36
CA ARG A 49 -8.14 -15.28 1.24
C ARG A 49 -7.21 -14.07 1.19
N LEU A 50 -5.93 -14.29 1.48
CA LEU A 50 -4.90 -13.25 1.51
C LEU A 50 -4.15 -13.18 0.17
N ILE A 51 -3.88 -11.95 -0.26
CA ILE A 51 -3.01 -11.61 -1.40
C ILE A 51 -1.92 -10.68 -0.89
N GLY A 52 -0.66 -10.98 -1.19
CA GLY A 52 0.46 -10.09 -0.87
C GLY A 52 0.60 -8.99 -1.90
N MET A 53 0.32 -7.74 -1.53
CA MET A 53 0.65 -6.58 -2.36
C MET A 53 2.10 -6.18 -2.13
N VAL A 54 2.85 -5.99 -3.21
CA VAL A 54 4.26 -5.60 -3.14
C VAL A 54 4.62 -4.70 -4.32
N GLN A 55 5.52 -3.75 -4.08
CA GLN A 55 6.07 -2.96 -5.17
C GLN A 55 7.20 -3.73 -5.86
N PRO A 56 7.21 -3.77 -7.21
CA PRO A 56 8.37 -4.18 -7.95
C PRO A 56 9.37 -3.03 -8.11
N TYR A 57 10.65 -3.36 -8.28
CA TYR A 57 11.71 -2.42 -8.66
C TYR A 57 12.67 -3.05 -9.67
N ASP A 58 13.42 -2.19 -10.34
CA ASP A 58 14.46 -2.61 -11.29
C ASP A 58 15.84 -2.43 -10.68
N ALA A 59 16.63 -3.50 -10.72
CA ALA A 59 18.04 -3.49 -10.34
C ALA A 59 18.93 -3.56 -11.60
N PRO A 60 20.20 -3.14 -11.52
CA PRO A 60 21.14 -3.28 -12.63
C PRO A 60 21.17 -4.72 -13.18
N GLY A 61 20.71 -4.89 -14.42
CA GLY A 61 20.65 -6.18 -15.11
C GLY A 61 19.52 -7.13 -14.68
N GLN A 62 18.59 -6.70 -13.81
CA GLN A 62 17.47 -7.51 -13.33
C GLN A 62 16.22 -6.64 -13.14
N SER A 63 15.22 -6.79 -14.01
CA SER A 63 13.95 -6.05 -13.90
C SER A 63 12.88 -6.84 -13.13
N GLY A 64 11.93 -6.12 -12.53
CA GLY A 64 10.77 -6.71 -11.86
C GLY A 64 11.10 -7.49 -10.59
N LYS A 65 12.18 -7.12 -9.88
CA LYS A 65 12.43 -7.62 -8.52
C LYS A 65 11.34 -7.13 -7.57
N LEU A 66 11.17 -7.79 -6.44
CA LEU A 66 10.20 -7.38 -5.42
C LEU A 66 10.92 -6.72 -4.26
N HIS A 67 10.37 -5.61 -3.77
CA HIS A 67 10.77 -5.10 -2.47
C HIS A 67 10.55 -6.16 -1.39
N THR A 68 11.42 -6.14 -0.39
CA THR A 68 11.44 -7.16 0.66
C THR A 68 10.22 -7.04 1.58
N ILE A 69 9.61 -5.86 1.72
CA ILE A 69 8.42 -5.65 2.55
C ILE A 69 7.21 -5.37 1.65
N GLY A 70 6.12 -6.12 1.90
CA GLY A 70 4.81 -5.93 1.28
C GLY A 70 3.71 -5.84 2.35
N CYS A 71 2.47 -5.68 1.91
CA CYS A 71 1.29 -5.77 2.79
C CYS A 71 0.31 -6.82 2.27
N ALA A 72 -0.08 -7.75 3.14
CA ALA A 72 -1.10 -8.73 2.84
C ALA A 72 -2.47 -8.06 2.95
N GLY A 73 -3.29 -8.24 1.91
CA GLY A 73 -4.67 -7.80 1.86
C GLY A 73 -5.62 -8.98 1.85
N LYS A 74 -6.64 -8.95 2.72
CA LYS A 74 -7.73 -9.91 2.66
C LYS A 74 -8.72 -9.50 1.58
N LEU A 75 -9.06 -10.42 0.70
CA LEU A 75 -10.13 -10.25 -0.26
C LEU A 75 -11.47 -10.13 0.47
N THR A 76 -12.03 -8.92 0.51
CA THR A 76 -13.27 -8.60 1.22
C THR A 76 -14.47 -8.38 0.32
N ALA A 77 -14.24 -8.01 -0.93
CA ALA A 77 -15.28 -7.90 -1.95
C ALA A 77 -14.70 -8.24 -3.32
N PHE A 78 -15.54 -8.80 -4.20
CA PHE A 78 -15.24 -8.95 -5.61
C PHE A 78 -16.54 -8.92 -6.42
N SER A 79 -16.48 -8.42 -7.64
CA SER A 79 -17.57 -8.43 -8.61
C SER A 79 -17.01 -8.60 -10.01
N GLU A 80 -17.62 -9.49 -10.79
CA GLU A 80 -17.33 -9.63 -12.21
C GLU A 80 -18.00 -8.48 -12.99
N THR A 81 -17.28 -7.90 -13.95
CA THR A 81 -17.77 -6.88 -14.87
C THR A 81 -18.22 -7.52 -16.18
N GLU A 82 -19.06 -6.82 -16.95
CA GLU A 82 -19.66 -7.34 -18.19
C GLU A 82 -18.62 -7.73 -19.27
N ASP A 83 -17.40 -7.20 -19.18
CA ASP A 83 -16.28 -7.47 -20.08
C ASP A 83 -15.32 -8.57 -19.56
N GLY A 84 -15.71 -9.32 -18.53
CA GLY A 84 -14.93 -10.44 -17.99
C GLY A 84 -13.74 -10.02 -17.12
N ARG A 85 -13.73 -8.78 -16.64
CA ARG A 85 -12.77 -8.33 -15.61
C ARG A 85 -13.37 -8.51 -14.23
N TYR A 86 -12.51 -8.48 -13.21
CA TYR A 86 -12.94 -8.48 -11.82
C TYR A 86 -12.55 -7.16 -11.17
N MET A 87 -13.51 -6.50 -10.54
CA MET A 87 -13.20 -5.51 -9.52
C MET A 87 -13.10 -6.24 -8.19
N VAL A 88 -11.96 -6.11 -7.51
CA VAL A 88 -11.76 -6.66 -6.17
C VAL A 88 -11.44 -5.57 -5.17
N THR A 89 -11.75 -5.79 -3.90
CA THR A 89 -11.30 -4.92 -2.80
C THR A 89 -10.53 -5.74 -1.79
N LEU A 90 -9.28 -5.34 -1.57
CA LEU A 90 -8.42 -5.85 -0.52
C LEU A 90 -8.53 -4.97 0.72
N SER A 91 -8.75 -5.57 1.88
CA SER A 91 -8.60 -4.90 3.18
C SER A 91 -7.25 -5.28 3.78
N GLY A 92 -6.40 -4.29 4.06
CA GLY A 92 -5.05 -4.50 4.57
C GLY A 92 -5.07 -5.22 5.92
N ALA A 93 -4.39 -6.36 5.98
CA ALA A 93 -4.32 -7.21 7.16
C ALA A 93 -3.03 -6.94 7.95
N SER A 94 -1.88 -7.21 7.34
CA SER A 94 -0.58 -7.03 7.99
C SER A 94 0.52 -6.90 6.95
N ARG A 95 1.56 -6.15 7.28
CA ARG A 95 2.82 -6.21 6.55
C ARG A 95 3.50 -7.54 6.75
N PHE A 96 4.33 -7.89 5.78
CA PHE A 96 5.13 -9.10 5.77
C PHE A 96 6.48 -8.83 5.11
N ARG A 97 7.43 -9.73 5.38
CA ARG A 97 8.74 -9.76 4.76
C ARG A 97 8.84 -10.95 3.81
N ILE A 98 9.21 -10.73 2.56
CA ILE A 98 9.54 -11.80 1.62
C ILE A 98 10.84 -12.46 2.08
N VAL A 99 10.79 -13.79 2.23
CA VAL A 99 11.96 -14.62 2.55
C VAL A 99 12.56 -15.18 1.26
N GLU A 100 11.71 -15.77 0.42
CA GLU A 100 12.10 -16.31 -0.89
C GLU A 100 10.89 -16.44 -1.82
N GLU A 101 11.14 -16.37 -3.13
CA GLU A 101 10.14 -16.73 -4.13
C GLU A 101 10.03 -18.25 -4.25
N VAL A 102 8.79 -18.74 -4.32
CA VAL A 102 8.51 -20.16 -4.46
C VAL A 102 8.42 -20.50 -5.95
N GLU A 103 9.33 -21.34 -6.42
CA GLU A 103 9.26 -21.90 -7.76
C GLU A 103 8.03 -22.81 -7.92
N GLY A 104 7.42 -22.81 -9.10
CA GLY A 104 6.26 -23.64 -9.38
C GLY A 104 5.62 -23.37 -10.73
N PHE A 105 4.51 -24.05 -10.98
CA PHE A 105 3.76 -23.97 -12.25
C PHE A 105 2.61 -22.96 -12.22
N THR A 106 2.44 -22.21 -11.12
CA THR A 106 1.42 -21.16 -11.05
C THR A 106 1.80 -20.01 -11.99
N PRO A 107 0.83 -19.41 -12.71
CA PRO A 107 1.11 -18.32 -13.64
C PRO A 107 1.40 -16.97 -12.93
N TYR A 108 1.26 -16.95 -11.60
CA TYR A 108 1.52 -15.82 -10.72
C TYR A 108 2.64 -16.16 -9.72
N ARG A 109 3.26 -15.12 -9.16
CA ARG A 109 4.36 -15.25 -8.19
C ARG A 109 3.84 -15.66 -6.84
N ARG A 110 4.60 -16.49 -6.15
CA ARG A 110 4.35 -16.88 -4.76
C ARG A 110 5.61 -16.65 -3.96
N CYS A 111 5.45 -16.25 -2.70
CA CYS A 111 6.58 -15.99 -1.80
C CYS A 111 6.36 -16.71 -0.47
N LYS A 112 7.41 -17.29 0.09
CA LYS A 112 7.46 -17.55 1.52
C LYS A 112 7.65 -16.22 2.24
N VAL A 113 6.93 -16.03 3.34
CA VAL A 113 6.89 -14.76 4.04
C VAL A 113 7.12 -14.93 5.54
N ASN A 114 7.65 -13.88 6.17
CA ASN A 114 7.77 -13.76 7.61
C ASN A 114 6.94 -12.56 8.09
N TRP A 115 6.22 -12.75 9.19
CA TRP A 115 5.35 -11.75 9.83
C TRP A 115 6.02 -11.06 11.03
N ASP A 116 7.19 -11.54 11.46
CA ASP A 116 7.92 -11.02 12.62
C ASP A 116 8.23 -9.52 12.49
N GLY A 117 7.98 -8.78 13.58
CA GLY A 117 8.20 -7.33 13.65
C GLY A 117 7.02 -6.49 13.14
N PHE A 118 5.94 -7.12 12.70
CA PHE A 118 4.71 -6.45 12.26
C PHE A 118 3.51 -6.68 13.19
N ASP A 119 3.75 -7.06 14.45
CA ASP A 119 2.71 -7.38 15.44
C ASP A 119 1.69 -6.25 15.65
N ARG A 120 2.13 -4.99 15.48
CA ARG A 120 1.28 -3.79 15.59
C ARG A 120 0.19 -3.72 14.52
N ASP A 121 0.40 -4.36 13.37
CA ASP A 121 -0.54 -4.32 12.25
C ASP A 121 -1.81 -5.12 12.56
N LEU A 122 -1.70 -6.16 13.39
CA LEU A 122 -2.83 -6.95 13.89
C LEU A 122 -3.50 -6.33 15.14
N GLY A 123 -2.88 -5.30 15.72
CA GLY A 123 -3.38 -4.61 16.90
C GLY A 123 -4.54 -3.64 16.61
N THR A 124 -4.94 -2.93 17.65
CA THR A 124 -5.88 -1.80 17.53
C THR A 124 -5.27 -0.66 16.72
N CYS A 125 -6.11 0.29 16.30
CA CYS A 125 -5.64 1.50 15.63
C CYS A 125 -4.50 2.17 16.40
N GLU A 126 -3.48 2.59 15.66
CA GLU A 126 -2.34 3.31 16.20
C GLU A 126 -2.72 4.76 16.50
N LYS A 127 -2.02 5.35 17.46
CA LYS A 127 -2.17 6.77 17.80
C LYS A 127 -0.83 7.46 17.64
N ASP A 128 -0.88 8.71 17.19
CA ASP A 128 0.27 9.59 17.12
C ASP A 128 0.02 10.82 18.02
N PRO A 129 0.49 10.81 19.28
CA PRO A 129 0.24 11.90 20.22
C PRO A 129 0.93 13.21 19.82
N GLU A 130 1.92 13.16 18.93
CA GLU A 130 2.68 14.33 18.46
C GLU A 130 2.10 14.92 17.16
N PHE A 131 0.95 14.40 16.70
CA PHE A 131 0.37 14.84 15.44
C PHE A 131 -0.28 16.23 15.55
N ASP A 132 0.42 17.25 15.03
CA ASP A 132 -0.15 18.56 14.76
C ASP A 132 -1.01 18.52 13.48
N ARG A 133 -2.25 18.05 13.64
CA ARG A 133 -3.20 17.91 12.53
C ARG A 133 -3.49 19.24 11.81
N PRO A 134 -3.75 20.38 12.49
CA PRO A 134 -3.93 21.66 11.80
C PRO A 134 -2.76 22.08 10.91
N ALA A 135 -1.52 21.99 11.41
CA ALA A 135 -0.34 22.33 10.62
C ALA A 135 -0.16 21.38 9.42
N PHE A 136 -0.37 20.09 9.63
CA PHE A 136 -0.32 19.09 8.57
C PHE A 136 -1.36 19.34 7.47
N MET A 137 -2.62 19.60 7.84
CA MET A 137 -3.69 19.89 6.88
C MET A 137 -3.41 21.17 6.08
N SER A 138 -2.78 22.18 6.70
CA SER A 138 -2.36 23.40 6.00
C SER A 138 -1.29 23.11 4.93
N ALA A 139 -0.27 22.31 5.26
CA ALA A 139 0.75 21.88 4.30
C ALA A 139 0.15 21.02 3.18
N LEU A 140 -0.76 20.10 3.55
CA LEU A 140 -1.46 19.24 2.61
C LEU A 140 -2.29 20.05 1.61
N ASN A 141 -3.07 21.04 2.05
CA ASN A 141 -3.85 21.89 1.15
C ASN A 141 -2.97 22.58 0.10
N ARG A 142 -1.85 23.15 0.54
CA ARG A 142 -0.88 23.77 -0.38
C ARG A 142 -0.34 22.77 -1.40
N PHE A 143 -0.06 21.53 -0.98
CA PHE A 143 0.44 20.48 -1.88
C PHE A 143 -0.60 20.06 -2.91
N PHE A 144 -1.87 19.95 -2.50
CA PHE A 144 -2.96 19.62 -3.43
C PHE A 144 -3.19 20.77 -4.44
N GLU A 145 -3.14 22.02 -3.99
CA GLU A 145 -3.20 23.20 -4.87
C GLU A 145 -2.05 23.21 -5.89
N ASP A 146 -0.80 23.02 -5.44
CA ASP A 146 0.40 22.96 -6.30
C ASP A 146 0.33 21.84 -7.35
N ARG A 147 -0.21 20.68 -6.96
CA ARG A 147 -0.35 19.51 -7.85
C ARG A 147 -1.63 19.49 -8.68
N GLY A 148 -2.51 20.50 -8.53
CA GLY A 148 -3.80 20.55 -9.22
C GLY A 148 -4.75 19.40 -8.85
N LEU A 149 -4.61 18.86 -7.63
CA LEU A 149 -5.42 17.73 -7.15
C LEU A 149 -6.71 18.24 -6.51
N SER A 150 -7.84 17.62 -6.87
CA SER A 150 -9.11 17.84 -6.19
C SER A 150 -9.30 16.85 -5.05
N THR A 151 -9.79 17.29 -3.91
CA THR A 151 -10.14 16.42 -2.79
C THR A 151 -11.37 16.92 -2.06
N ASP A 152 -12.16 15.96 -1.58
CA ASP A 152 -13.22 16.23 -0.61
C ASP A 152 -12.58 16.48 0.77
N TRP A 153 -12.29 17.76 1.03
CA TRP A 153 -11.67 18.22 2.27
C TRP A 153 -12.53 17.95 3.50
N ASP A 154 -13.86 17.97 3.35
CA ASP A 154 -14.78 17.75 4.46
C ASP A 154 -14.62 16.31 4.97
N SER A 155 -14.73 15.33 4.05
CA SER A 155 -14.49 13.91 4.37
C SER A 155 -13.11 13.65 4.96
N LEU A 156 -12.08 14.35 4.47
CA LEU A 156 -10.71 14.18 4.94
C LEU A 156 -10.49 14.76 6.35
N SER A 157 -11.17 15.86 6.68
CA SER A 157 -11.12 16.54 7.97
C SER A 157 -11.87 15.81 9.09
N GLU A 158 -12.82 14.94 8.76
CA GLU A 158 -13.55 14.13 9.74
C GLU A 158 -12.91 12.77 10.01
N ALA A 159 -11.98 12.32 9.15
CA ALA A 159 -11.31 11.04 9.32
C ALA A 159 -10.42 11.00 10.58
N ASP A 160 -10.36 9.83 11.22
CA ASP A 160 -9.38 9.56 12.28
C ASP A 160 -7.94 9.66 11.75
N ASP A 161 -6.99 10.05 12.60
CA ASP A 161 -5.61 10.36 12.22
C ASP A 161 -4.89 9.22 11.47
N GLU A 162 -5.05 7.97 11.93
CA GLU A 162 -4.46 6.82 11.24
C GLU A 162 -5.05 6.64 9.84
N LEU A 163 -6.37 6.73 9.71
CA LEU A 163 -7.05 6.59 8.43
C LEU A 163 -6.61 7.70 7.47
N LEU A 164 -6.49 8.93 7.97
CA LEU A 164 -6.00 10.08 7.23
C LEU A 164 -4.58 9.83 6.69
N ILE A 165 -3.63 9.52 7.56
CA ILE A 165 -2.23 9.31 7.20
C ILE A 165 -2.08 8.13 6.23
N ASN A 166 -2.75 7.01 6.50
CA ASN A 166 -2.65 5.83 5.62
C ASN A 166 -3.29 6.10 4.25
N SER A 167 -4.45 6.78 4.20
CA SER A 167 -5.12 7.08 2.93
C SER A 167 -4.29 8.02 2.07
N LEU A 168 -3.72 9.07 2.67
CA LEU A 168 -2.84 10.01 1.96
C LEU A 168 -1.56 9.32 1.47
N SER A 169 -0.98 8.43 2.28
CA SER A 169 0.18 7.62 1.87
C SER A 169 -0.10 6.77 0.62
N MET A 170 -1.33 6.28 0.48
CA MET A 170 -1.74 5.45 -0.66
C MET A 170 -2.14 6.28 -1.89
N LEU A 171 -2.87 7.37 -1.68
CA LEU A 171 -3.52 8.15 -2.74
C LEU A 171 -2.66 9.26 -3.32
N CYS A 172 -1.75 9.85 -2.53
CA CYS A 172 -0.90 10.92 -3.05
C CYS A 172 0.02 10.39 -4.17
N PRO A 173 0.26 11.20 -5.21
CA PRO A 173 1.04 10.80 -6.40
C PRO A 173 2.55 10.86 -6.11
N PHE A 174 3.00 10.12 -5.11
CA PHE A 174 4.43 9.94 -4.83
C PHE A 174 5.04 8.86 -5.72
N GLU A 175 6.34 8.96 -5.93
CA GLU A 175 7.11 7.96 -6.66
C GLU A 175 7.08 6.61 -5.94
N PRO A 176 7.27 5.47 -6.65
CA PRO A 176 7.23 4.14 -6.04
C PRO A 176 8.13 4.00 -4.80
N GLU A 177 9.33 4.58 -4.81
CA GLU A 177 10.27 4.48 -3.69
C GLU A 177 9.81 5.25 -2.45
N ASP A 178 9.18 6.40 -2.64
CA ASP A 178 8.59 7.18 -1.56
C ASP A 178 7.40 6.43 -0.94
N LYS A 179 6.57 5.79 -1.78
CA LYS A 179 5.51 4.90 -1.30
C LYS A 179 6.08 3.70 -0.55
N GLN A 180 7.20 3.15 -0.98
CA GLN A 180 7.85 2.05 -0.28
C GLN A 180 8.34 2.51 1.10
N ALA A 181 8.93 3.69 1.21
CA ALA A 181 9.34 4.27 2.50
C ALA A 181 8.14 4.44 3.46
N LEU A 182 6.97 4.86 2.95
CA LEU A 182 5.73 4.98 3.73
C LEU A 182 5.20 3.63 4.24
N LEU A 183 5.34 2.56 3.45
CA LEU A 183 4.99 1.19 3.87
C LEU A 183 5.94 0.65 4.94
N GLU A 184 7.23 0.89 4.77
CA GLU A 184 8.29 0.39 5.64
C GLU A 184 8.40 1.16 6.97
N ALA A 185 7.75 2.33 7.07
CA ALA A 185 7.69 3.11 8.30
C ALA A 185 7.14 2.26 9.48
N PRO A 186 7.91 2.07 10.57
CA PRO A 186 7.61 1.09 11.62
C PRO A 186 6.39 1.44 12.49
N SER A 187 5.99 2.70 12.52
CA SER A 187 4.87 3.22 13.32
C SER A 187 4.10 4.29 12.56
N LEU A 188 2.89 4.60 13.05
CA LEU A 188 2.10 5.72 12.53
C LEU A 188 2.85 7.06 12.59
N SER A 189 3.52 7.36 13.71
CA SER A 189 4.29 8.60 13.87
C SER A 189 5.43 8.70 12.84
N THR A 190 6.18 7.62 12.63
CA THR A 190 7.25 7.62 11.61
C THR A 190 6.68 7.80 10.21
N ARG A 191 5.52 7.18 9.93
CA ARG A 191 4.84 7.31 8.63
C ARG A 191 4.36 8.74 8.40
N ARG A 192 3.79 9.38 9.43
CA ARG A 192 3.41 10.80 9.40
C ARG A 192 4.62 11.67 9.07
N GLU A 193 5.75 11.48 9.76
CA GLU A 193 6.96 12.28 9.54
C GLU A 193 7.49 12.13 8.12
N THR A 194 7.55 10.90 7.61
CA THR A 194 7.91 10.63 6.21
C THR A 194 6.94 11.34 5.26
N LEU A 195 5.63 11.20 5.48
CA LEU A 195 4.61 11.83 4.64
C LEU A 195 4.72 13.36 4.65
N THR A 196 4.89 13.97 5.82
CA THR A 196 5.11 15.42 5.95
C THR A 196 6.37 15.84 5.20
N THR A 197 7.46 15.09 5.34
CA THR A 197 8.72 15.39 4.65
C THR A 197 8.56 15.35 3.13
N LEU A 198 7.84 14.35 2.59
CA LEU A 198 7.56 14.23 1.16
C LEU A 198 6.71 15.39 0.63
N ILE A 199 5.67 15.76 1.38
CA ILE A 199 4.81 16.92 1.07
C ILE A 199 5.63 18.21 1.03
N GLU A 200 6.42 18.46 2.07
CA GLU A 200 7.27 19.65 2.14
C GLU A 200 8.35 19.68 1.06
N PHE A 201 8.97 18.54 0.77
CA PHE A 201 9.96 18.42 -0.30
C PHE A 201 9.35 18.77 -1.65
N SER A 202 8.15 18.23 -1.96
CA SER A 202 7.43 18.58 -3.19
C SER A 202 7.14 20.08 -3.27
N LEU A 203 6.67 20.69 -2.18
CA LEU A 203 6.36 22.12 -2.13
C LEU A 203 7.59 23.02 -2.33
N ARG A 204 8.78 22.57 -1.91
CA ARG A 204 10.04 23.30 -2.12
C ARG A 204 10.60 23.04 -3.52
N GLY A 205 10.46 21.82 -4.03
CA GLY A 205 10.89 21.39 -5.36
C GLY A 205 10.10 22.03 -6.52
N GLY A 206 8.85 22.46 -6.28
CA GLY A 206 8.02 23.20 -7.24
C GLY A 206 8.53 24.59 -7.63
N SER A 207 9.69 25.02 -7.14
CA SER A 207 10.37 26.27 -7.51
C SER A 207 11.73 26.04 -8.21
N GLY A 208 11.85 24.92 -8.95
CA GLY A 208 13.13 24.44 -9.49
C GLY A 208 13.23 24.22 -11.01
N GLU A 209 12.21 24.53 -11.82
CA GLU A 209 12.28 24.43 -13.29
C GLU A 209 12.68 25.74 -14.01
N GLU A 210 13.31 26.70 -13.32
CA GLU A 210 13.91 27.89 -13.95
C GLU A 210 15.45 27.98 -13.88
N MET A 211 16.15 26.91 -13.47
CA MET A 211 17.62 26.89 -13.53
C MET A 211 18.17 25.60 -14.14
N MET A 212 17.89 25.37 -15.44
CA MET A 212 18.83 24.74 -16.38
C MET A 212 18.30 24.75 -17.82
N GLN A 213 18.41 25.90 -18.51
CA GLN A 213 19.11 26.10 -19.80
C GLN A 213 18.81 27.49 -20.38
#